data_AF-A0AAN4QBU1-F1
#
_entry.id   AF-A0AAN4QBU1-F1
#
_cell.length_a   1.000
_cell.length_b   1.000
_cell.length_c   1.000
_cell.angle_alpha   90.00
_cell.angle_beta   90.00
_cell.angle_gamma   90.00
#
_symmetry.space_group_name_H-M   'P 1'
#
loop_
_entity.id
_entity.type
_entity.pdbx_description
1 polymer ?
#
loop_
_entity_poly.entity_id
_entity_poly.type
_entity_poly.pdbx_seq_one_letter_code
_entity_poly.pdbx_strand_id
1 'polypeptide(L)'
;MVWIITWSDGATSTYTFNTSFNTVNGLITAVLGVGTITDGRFKNATALSTFELGNFQAALSNSCGTTTGVTGVSGLSTLVITP
;
A
#
# COMPACT_ATOMS: atom_id res chain seq x y z
N MET A 1 4.07 -4.39 -9.07
CA MET A 1 4.30 -5.13 -7.82
C MET A 1 3.26 -6.24 -7.68
N VAL A 2 3.55 -7.27 -6.87
CA VAL A 2 2.64 -8.39 -6.61
C VAL A 2 2.49 -8.56 -5.09
N TRP A 3 1.25 -8.65 -4.61
CA TRP A 3 0.92 -8.92 -3.21
C TRP A 3 -0.03 -10.13 -3.12
N ILE A 4 0.34 -11.11 -2.30
CA ILE A 4 -0.53 -12.23 -1.94
C ILE A 4 -1.39 -11.82 -0.75
N ILE A 5 -2.70 -11.74 -0.97
CA ILE A 5 -3.68 -11.49 0.08
C ILE A 5 -4.01 -12.84 0.71
N THR A 6 -3.83 -12.94 2.02
CA THR A 6 -4.27 -14.10 2.81
C THR A 6 -5.53 -13.72 3.56
N TRP A 7 -6.64 -14.39 3.25
CA TRP A 7 -7.93 -14.16 3.87
C TRP A 7 -8.01 -14.86 5.24
N SER A 8 -8.95 -14.44 6.09
CA SER A 8 -9.10 -14.97 7.45
C SER A 8 -9.44 -16.46 7.49
N ASP A 9 -9.97 -17.02 6.42
CA ASP A 9 -10.26 -18.45 6.25
C ASP A 9 -9.16 -19.24 5.54
N GLY A 10 -7.99 -18.63 5.34
CA GLY A 10 -6.82 -19.26 4.72
C GLY A 10 -6.85 -19.32 3.20
N ALA A 11 -7.93 -18.89 2.54
CA ALA A 11 -7.92 -18.70 1.09
C ALA A 11 -6.93 -17.59 0.70
N THR A 12 -6.45 -17.61 -0.55
CA THR A 12 -5.54 -16.58 -1.07
C THR A 12 -6.07 -15.91 -2.33
N SER A 13 -5.68 -14.65 -2.53
CA SER A 13 -5.81 -13.94 -3.80
C SER A 13 -4.48 -13.32 -4.23
N THR A 14 -4.26 -13.19 -5.53
CA THR A 14 -3.07 -12.51 -6.08
C THR A 14 -3.47 -11.12 -6.57
N TYR A 15 -2.85 -10.09 -6.01
CA TYR A 15 -3.06 -8.69 -6.37
C TYR A 15 -1.85 -8.14 -7.11
N THR A 16 -2.05 -7.71 -8.36
CA THR A 16 -1.00 -7.08 -9.16
C THR A 16 -1.32 -5.60 -9.33
N PHE A 17 -0.38 -4.74 -8.97
CA PHE A 17 -0.61 -3.29 -8.96
C PHE A 17 0.63 -2.46 -9.28
N ASN A 18 0.38 -1.23 -9.70
CA ASN A 18 1.38 -0.17 -9.78
C ASN A 18 1.28 0.71 -8.54
N THR A 19 2.43 1.17 -8.05
CA THR A 19 2.51 2.10 -6.92
C THR A 19 2.49 3.54 -7.40
N SER A 20 1.71 4.37 -6.73
CA SER A 20 1.73 5.81 -6.85
C SER A 20 1.70 6.46 -5.46
N PHE A 21 1.93 7.77 -5.43
CA PHE A 21 1.93 8.56 -4.21
C PHE A 21 0.76 9.52 -4.22
N ASN A 22 0.07 9.65 -3.09
CA ASN A 22 -0.83 10.77 -2.87
C ASN A 22 -0.05 11.91 -2.21
N THR A 23 -0.11 13.09 -2.80
CA THR A 23 0.60 14.27 -2.34
C THR A 23 -0.39 15.39 -2.04
N VAL A 24 -0.40 15.88 -0.80
CA VAL A 24 -1.23 16.98 -0.35
C VAL A 24 -0.32 18.08 0.17
N ASN A 25 -0.45 19.31 -0.35
CA ASN A 25 0.39 20.44 0.02
C ASN A 25 1.91 20.16 -0.10
N GLY A 26 2.31 19.40 -1.12
CA GLY A 26 3.72 19.03 -1.36
C GLY A 26 4.26 17.93 -0.43
N LEU A 27 3.46 17.41 0.50
CA LEU A 27 3.82 16.29 1.36
C LEU A 27 3.19 15.00 0.84
N ILE A 28 3.97 13.92 0.80
CA ILE A 28 3.44 12.59 0.52
C ILE A 28 2.64 12.14 1.75
N THR A 29 1.34 11.93 1.58
CA THR A 29 0.42 11.56 2.67
C THR A 29 -0.02 10.11 2.61
N ALA A 30 0.07 9.47 1.44
CA ALA A 30 -0.21 8.05 1.30
C ALA A 30 0.57 7.41 0.14
N VAL A 31 0.79 6.10 0.25
CA VAL A 31 1.18 5.25 -0.87
C VAL A 31 -0.08 4.53 -1.36
N LEU A 32 -0.31 4.59 -2.67
CA LEU A 32 -1.44 3.96 -3.32
C LEU A 32 -0.93 2.82 -4.19
N GLY A 33 -1.54 1.65 -4.05
CA GLY A 33 -1.44 0.56 -5.02
C GLY A 33 -2.70 0.55 -5.85
N VAL A 34 -2.60 0.73 -7.16
CA VAL A 34 -3.75 0.67 -8.08
C VAL A 34 -3.53 -0.49 -9.03
N GLY A 35 -4.49 -1.41 -9.08
CA GLY A 35 -4.33 -2.63 -9.87
C GLY A 35 -5.56 -3.51 -9.90
N THR A 36 -5.32 -4.81 -10.13
CA THR A 36 -6.36 -5.81 -10.28
C THR A 36 -6.02 -7.09 -9.53
N ILE A 37 -7.04 -7.80 -9.09
CA ILE A 37 -6.89 -9.15 -8.55
C ILE A 37 -6.77 -10.13 -9.72
N THR A 38 -5.60 -10.72 -9.91
CA THR A 38 -5.28 -11.58 -11.05
C THR A 38 -5.60 -13.05 -10.78
N ASP A 39 -5.73 -13.45 -9.52
CA ASP A 39 -6.10 -14.80 -9.15
C ASP A 39 -6.80 -14.92 -7.78
N GLY A 40 -7.53 -16.03 -7.58
CA GLY A 40 -8.26 -16.31 -6.35
C GLY A 40 -9.61 -15.61 -6.24
N ARG A 41 -10.00 -15.22 -5.02
CA ARG A 41 -11.26 -14.50 -4.79
C ARG A 41 -11.21 -13.12 -5.41
N PHE A 42 -12.36 -12.68 -5.94
CA PHE A 42 -12.51 -11.40 -6.64
C PHE A 42 -11.64 -11.28 -7.89
N LYS A 43 -11.28 -12.40 -8.53
CA LYS A 43 -10.52 -12.40 -9.77
C LYS A 43 -11.15 -11.49 -10.82
N ASN A 44 -10.29 -10.71 -11.49
CA ASN A 44 -10.59 -9.66 -12.45
C ASN A 44 -11.17 -8.36 -11.85
N ALA A 45 -11.45 -8.30 -10.54
CA ALA A 45 -11.87 -7.08 -9.89
C ALA A 45 -10.72 -6.06 -9.86
N THR A 46 -11.10 -4.78 -9.90
CA THR A 46 -10.16 -3.69 -9.64
C THR A 46 -9.93 -3.55 -8.13
N ALA A 47 -8.73 -3.15 -7.74
CA ALA A 47 -8.38 -3.00 -6.34
C ALA A 47 -7.45 -1.81 -6.10
N LEU A 48 -7.73 -1.08 -5.03
CA LEU A 48 -6.97 0.05 -4.51
C LEU A 48 -6.49 -0.28 -3.10
N SER A 49 -5.19 -0.39 -2.91
CA SER A 49 -4.59 -0.41 -1.58
C SER A 49 -4.10 0.98 -1.20
N THR A 50 -4.48 1.47 -0.02
CA THR A 50 -4.01 2.75 0.51
C THR A 50 -3.24 2.51 1.80
N PHE A 51 -2.00 2.98 1.83
CA PHE A 51 -1.18 3.02 3.02
C PHE A 51 -1.00 4.47 3.44
N GLU A 52 -1.70 4.89 4.48
CA GLU A 52 -1.59 6.26 4.98
C GLU A 52 -0.27 6.43 5.74
N LEU A 53 0.49 7.46 5.37
CA LEU A 53 1.79 7.75 5.97
C LEU A 53 1.67 8.58 7.26
N GLY A 54 0.44 8.94 7.69
CA GLY A 54 0.19 9.67 8.93
C GLY A 54 1.08 10.91 9.09
N ASN A 55 1.35 11.32 10.33
CA ASN A 55 2.39 12.32 10.62
C ASN A 55 3.78 11.70 10.37
N PHE A 56 4.09 11.41 9.11
CA PHE A 56 5.26 10.66 8.67
C PHE A 56 6.52 11.31 9.24
N GLN A 57 6.60 12.65 9.27
CA GLN A 57 7.71 13.37 9.91
C GLN A 57 7.95 12.96 11.37
N ALA A 58 6.90 12.78 12.18
CA ALA A 58 7.04 12.36 13.56
C ALA A 58 7.51 10.89 13.67
N ALA A 59 6.96 10.00 12.83
CA ALA A 59 7.38 8.60 12.76
C ALA A 59 8.83 8.45 12.28
N LEU A 60 9.28 9.38 11.44
CA LEU A 60 10.60 9.36 10.85
C LEU A 60 11.70 9.81 11.82
N SER A 61 11.43 10.58 12.89
CA SER A 61 12.44 10.95 13.91
C SER A 61 13.83 11.30 13.34
N ASN A 62 13.89 12.10 12.26
CA ASN A 62 15.11 12.48 11.52
C ASN A 62 15.81 11.37 10.70
N SER A 63 15.18 10.21 10.52
CA SER A 63 15.68 9.07 9.72
C SER A 63 15.88 9.43 8.23
N CYS A 64 15.16 10.43 7.72
CA CYS A 64 15.39 10.98 6.39
C CYS A 64 16.74 11.72 6.24
N GLY A 65 17.37 12.11 7.35
CA GLY A 65 18.70 12.74 7.37
C GLY A 65 19.87 11.75 7.44
N THR A 66 19.59 10.44 7.45
CA THR A 66 20.64 9.41 7.48
C THR A 66 21.13 9.07 6.06
N THR A 67 22.35 8.55 5.94
CA THR A 67 22.96 8.19 4.63
C THR A 67 22.12 7.20 3.82
N THR A 68 21.38 6.31 4.47
CA THR A 68 20.48 5.34 3.83
C THR A 68 19.04 5.84 3.69
N GLY A 69 18.67 6.91 4.39
CA GLY A 69 17.28 7.35 4.51
C GLY A 69 16.39 6.26 5.12
N VAL A 70 15.11 6.26 4.76
CA VAL A 70 14.13 5.29 5.25
C VAL A 70 13.92 4.19 4.23
N THR A 71 14.23 2.96 4.64
CA THR A 71 14.19 1.77 3.77
C THR A 71 12.93 0.93 3.97
N GLY A 72 12.14 1.18 5.01
CA GLY A 72 10.91 0.45 5.28
C GLY A 72 10.08 1.08 6.37
N VAL A 73 8.75 1.01 6.20
CA VAL A 73 7.76 1.49 7.18
C VAL A 73 6.59 0.50 7.21
N SER A 74 5.95 0.36 8.37
CA SER A 74 4.82 -0.53 8.58
C SER A 74 3.68 0.22 9.27
N GLY A 75 2.45 -0.16 8.98
CA GLY A 75 1.27 0.58 9.40
C GLY A 75 0.00 -0.04 8.84
N LEU A 76 -1.13 0.56 9.19
CA LEU A 76 -2.42 0.12 8.69
C LEU A 76 -2.54 0.45 7.20
N SER A 77 -2.91 -0.56 6.41
CA SER A 77 -3.32 -0.41 5.02
C SER A 77 -4.79 -0.74 4.88
N THR A 78 -5.51 0.03 4.07
CA THR A 78 -6.84 -0.34 3.60
C THR A 78 -6.73 -0.93 2.19
N LEU A 79 -7.56 -1.94 1.91
CA LEU A 79 -7.71 -2.52 0.58
C LEU A 79 -9.18 -2.45 0.19
N VAL A 80 -9.49 -1.72 -0.87
CA VAL A 80 -10.82 -1.63 -1.45
C VAL A 80 -10.84 -2.41 -2.75
N ILE A 81 -11.78 -3.35 -2.88
CA ILE A 81 -11.96 -4.16 -4.08
C ILE A 81 -13.32 -3.79 -4.69
N THR A 82 -13.31 -3.44 -5.97
CA THR A 82 -14.52 -3.10 -6.73
C THR A 82 -14.75 -4.18 -7.81
N PRO A 83 -15.78 -5.03 -7.64
CA PRO A 83 -16.12 -6.12 -8.56
C PRO A 83 -16.53 -5.65 -9.96
#